data_AF-A0A660CBS2-F1
#
_entry.id   AF-A0A660CBS2-F1
#
_cell.length_a   1.000
_cell.length_b   1.000
_cell.length_c   1.000
_cell.angle_alpha   90.00
_cell.angle_beta   90.00
_cell.angle_gamma   90.00
#
_symmetry.space_group_name_H-M   'P 1'
#
loop_
_entity.id
_entity.type
_entity.pdbx_description
1 polymer ?
#
loop_
_entity_poly.entity_id
_entity_poly.type
_entity_poly.pdbx_seq_one_letter_code
_entity_poly.pdbx_strand_id
1 'polypeptide(L)'
;MSAVAAGVLTAALGVGLSVVVLVIFRRLAPDTGPVRRFLSANAFTVYVIHPAILVGLALMLRDVAAPAIAKFGVLLLLAVPACWLLAAVVRTIPGVKKIM
;
A
#
# COMPACT_ATOMS: atom_id res chain seq x y z
N MET A 1 4.16 24.41 -27.86
CA MET A 1 5.40 24.21 -27.07
C MET A 1 5.20 24.36 -25.55
N SER A 2 4.33 25.27 -25.08
CA SER A 2 4.06 25.48 -23.63
C SER A 2 3.41 24.30 -22.91
N ALA A 3 2.47 23.58 -23.53
CA ALA A 3 1.79 22.43 -22.91
C ALA A 3 2.73 21.22 -22.68
N VAL A 4 3.63 20.95 -23.63
CA VAL A 4 4.62 19.87 -23.50
C VAL A 4 5.61 20.21 -22.37
N ALA A 5 6.06 21.47 -22.28
CA ALA A 5 6.94 21.91 -21.21
C ALA A 5 6.28 21.79 -19.82
N ALA A 6 5.01 22.18 -19.68
CA ALA A 6 4.26 22.01 -18.43
C ALA A 6 4.10 20.54 -18.05
N GLY A 7 3.77 19.67 -19.01
CA GLY A 7 3.65 18.22 -18.77
C GLY A 7 4.97 17.58 -18.32
N VAL A 8 6.08 17.95 -18.97
CA VAL A 8 7.43 17.49 -18.58
C VAL A 8 7.78 17.97 -17.17
N LEU A 9 7.45 19.22 -16.82
CA LEU A 9 7.72 19.75 -15.48
C LEU A 9 6.94 19.00 -14.39
N THR A 10 5.63 18.76 -14.59
CA THR A 10 4.83 18.00 -13.62
C THR A 10 5.33 16.56 -13.46
N ALA A 11 5.71 15.90 -14.57
CA ALA A 11 6.30 14.57 -14.51
C ALA A 11 7.64 14.56 -13.74
N ALA A 12 8.52 15.53 -14.01
CA ALA A 12 9.79 15.68 -13.30
C ALA A 12 9.59 15.94 -11.80
N LEU A 13 8.60 16.78 -11.44
CA LEU A 13 8.25 17.03 -10.04
C LEU A 13 7.68 15.78 -9.36
N GLY A 14 6.82 15.02 -10.05
CA GLY A 14 6.25 13.78 -9.50
C GLY A 14 7.30 12.71 -9.23
N VAL A 15 8.20 12.48 -10.19
CA VAL A 15 9.32 11.55 -10.03
C VAL A 15 10.29 12.05 -8.96
N GLY A 16 10.65 13.32 -9.00
CA GLY A 16 11.53 13.95 -8.01
C GLY A 16 11.01 13.83 -6.59
N LEU A 17 9.72 14.12 -6.36
CA LEU A 17 9.09 13.97 -5.05
C LEU A 17 9.10 12.51 -4.57
N SER A 18 8.79 11.56 -5.47
CA SER A 18 8.83 10.13 -5.16
C SER A 18 10.23 9.70 -4.73
N VAL A 19 11.27 10.14 -5.45
CA VAL A 19 12.67 9.85 -5.12
C VAL A 19 13.07 10.50 -3.79
N VAL A 20 12.70 11.76 -3.54
CA VAL A 20 13.00 12.45 -2.28
C VAL A 20 12.41 11.69 -1.09
N VAL A 21 11.14 11.28 -1.17
CA VAL A 21 10.48 10.48 -0.12
C VAL A 21 11.23 9.16 0.11
N LEU A 22 11.61 8.45 -0.96
CA LEU A 22 12.39 7.22 -0.86
C LEU A 22 13.76 7.43 -0.20
N VAL A 23 14.47 8.51 -0.56
CA VAL A 23 15.78 8.84 0.03
C VAL A 23 15.65 9.22 1.50
N ILE A 24 14.64 10.00 1.86
CA ILE A 24 14.32 10.32 3.27
C ILE A 24 14.08 9.03 4.04
N PHE A 25 13.23 8.13 3.54
CA PHE A 25 12.95 6.86 4.20
C PHE A 25 14.22 6.00 4.38
N ARG A 26 15.10 5.98 3.38
CA ARG A 26 16.40 5.28 3.45
C ARG A 26 17.35 5.90 4.46
N ARG A 27 17.33 7.22 4.65
CA ARG A 27 18.18 7.93 5.62
C ARG A 27 17.65 7.85 7.05
N LEU A 28 16.34 7.94 7.24
CA LEU A 28 15.71 7.86 8.58
C LEU A 28 15.68 6.44 9.13
N ALA A 29 15.62 5.43 8.27
CA ALA A 29 15.65 4.03 8.64
C ALA A 29 16.75 3.28 7.87
N PRO A 30 18.04 3.51 8.19
CA PRO A 30 19.14 2.81 7.53
C PRO A 30 19.07 1.30 7.80
N ASP A 31 18.66 0.88 9.01
CA ASP A 31 18.71 -0.52 9.45
C ASP A 31 17.47 -1.33 9.11
N THR A 32 17.69 -2.54 8.55
CA THR A 32 16.65 -3.54 8.26
C THR A 32 16.17 -4.21 9.55
N GLY A 33 15.53 -3.41 10.40
CA GLY A 33 14.91 -3.91 11.63
C GLY A 33 13.87 -5.01 11.36
N PRO A 34 13.51 -5.79 12.39
CA PRO A 34 12.60 -6.94 12.26
C PRO A 34 11.26 -6.56 11.63
N VAL A 35 10.77 -5.36 11.95
CA VAL A 35 9.54 -4.79 11.39
C VAL A 35 9.68 -4.58 9.88
N ARG A 36 10.74 -3.91 9.39
CA ARG A 36 10.97 -3.72 7.94
C ARG A 36 11.14 -5.04 7.19
N ARG A 37 11.82 -6.03 7.79
CA ARG A 37 11.97 -7.35 7.19
C ARG A 37 10.61 -8.05 7.05
N PHE A 38 9.77 -7.99 8.08
CA PHE A 38 8.40 -8.49 8.02
C PHE A 38 7.58 -7.76 6.95
N LEU A 39 7.63 -6.42 6.95
CA LEU A 39 6.88 -5.62 5.98
C LEU A 39 7.32 -5.92 4.54
N SER A 40 8.62 -5.88 4.28
CA SER A 40 9.19 -6.13 2.95
C SER A 40 8.86 -7.52 2.44
N ALA A 41 8.86 -8.52 3.32
CA ALA A 41 8.65 -9.88 2.91
C ALA A 41 7.15 -10.14 2.62
N ASN A 42 6.23 -9.48 3.35
CA ASN A 42 4.79 -9.64 3.12
C ASN A 42 4.22 -8.65 2.09
N ALA A 43 4.98 -7.63 1.66
CA ALA A 43 4.53 -6.58 0.75
C ALA A 43 3.99 -7.13 -0.59
N PHE A 44 4.64 -8.15 -1.15
CA PHE A 44 4.17 -8.77 -2.40
C PHE A 44 2.84 -9.49 -2.21
N THR A 45 2.70 -10.28 -1.13
CA THR A 45 1.44 -10.94 -0.81
C THR A 45 0.32 -9.92 -0.57
N VAL A 46 0.60 -8.85 0.19
CA VAL A 46 -0.33 -7.73 0.40
C VAL A 46 -0.79 -7.16 -0.94
N TYR A 47 0.13 -6.84 -1.84
CA TYR A 47 -0.19 -6.29 -3.17
C TYR A 47 -1.18 -7.16 -3.94
N VAL A 48 -1.02 -8.48 -3.90
CA VAL A 48 -1.91 -9.44 -4.58
C VAL A 48 -3.29 -9.50 -3.93
N ILE A 49 -3.38 -9.51 -2.59
CA ILE A 49 -4.65 -9.70 -1.88
C ILE A 49 -5.42 -8.40 -1.62
N HIS A 50 -4.74 -7.25 -1.68
CA HIS A 50 -5.32 -5.94 -1.39
C HIS A 50 -6.59 -5.64 -2.20
N PRO A 51 -6.66 -5.93 -3.52
CA PRO A 51 -7.84 -5.61 -4.32
C PRO A 51 -9.06 -6.39 -3.84
N ALA A 52 -8.87 -7.67 -3.51
CA ALA A 52 -9.96 -8.52 -3.00
C ALA A 52 -10.48 -8.01 -1.64
N ILE A 53 -9.58 -7.63 -0.74
CA ILE A 53 -9.94 -7.09 0.58
C ILE A 53 -10.68 -5.75 0.44
N LEU A 54 -10.18 -4.85 -0.41
CA LEU A 54 -10.83 -3.57 -0.65
C LEU A 54 -12.22 -3.74 -1.26
N VAL A 55 -12.37 -4.60 -2.26
CA VAL A 55 -13.68 -4.87 -2.88
C VAL A 55 -14.64 -5.46 -1.83
N GLY A 56 -14.19 -6.45 -1.04
CA GLY A 56 -15.02 -7.03 0.02
C GLY A 56 -15.49 -6.00 1.05
N LEU A 57 -14.58 -5.17 1.56
CA LEU A 57 -14.92 -4.10 2.52
C LEU A 57 -15.80 -3.01 1.89
N ALA A 58 -15.54 -2.63 0.63
CA ALA A 58 -16.33 -1.62 -0.06
C ALA A 58 -17.78 -2.10 -0.30
N LEU A 59 -17.96 -3.39 -0.61
CA LEU A 59 -19.28 -4.00 -0.74
C LEU A 59 -20.03 -4.02 0.60
N MET A 60 -19.35 -4.33 1.71
CA MET A 60 -19.93 -4.27 3.06
C MET A 60 -20.36 -2.84 3.45
N LEU A 61 -19.63 -1.82 2.99
CA LEU A 61 -19.91 -0.40 3.27
C LEU A 61 -20.86 0.26 2.26
N ARG A 62 -21.41 -0.51 1.30
CA ARG A 62 -22.26 0.00 0.23
C ARG A 62 -23.54 0.63 0.76
N ASP A 63 -24.26 -0.10 1.63
CA ASP A 63 -25.57 0.32 2.16
C ASP A 63 -25.49 1.30 3.34
N VAL A 64 -24.28 1.57 3.84
CA VAL A 64 -24.08 2.54 4.92
C VAL A 64 -24.22 3.96 4.35
N ALA A 65 -25.23 4.71 4.79
CA ALA A 65 -25.36 6.13 4.45
C ALA A 65 -24.38 6.96 5.29
N ALA A 66 -23.14 7.13 4.79
CA ALA A 66 -22.10 7.92 5.43
C ALA A 66 -21.36 8.79 4.40
N PRO A 67 -20.83 9.97 4.79
CA PRO A 67 -20.05 10.83 3.91
C PRO A 67 -18.80 10.10 3.41
N ALA A 68 -18.38 10.39 2.18
CA ALA A 68 -17.30 9.68 1.50
C ALA A 68 -15.99 9.63 2.30
N ILE A 69 -15.66 10.70 3.03
CA ILE A 69 -14.45 10.77 3.85
C ILE A 69 -14.51 9.84 5.07
N ALA A 70 -15.69 9.66 5.67
CA ALA A 70 -15.87 8.73 6.77
C ALA A 70 -15.75 7.28 6.28
N LYS A 71 -16.36 6.97 5.13
CA LYS A 71 -16.21 5.66 4.48
C LYS A 71 -14.76 5.35 4.15
N PHE A 72 -14.02 6.33 3.61
CA PHE A 72 -12.60 6.20 3.32
C PHE A 72 -11.77 5.96 4.59
N GLY A 73 -12.02 6.72 5.66
CA GLY A 73 -11.34 6.53 6.94
C GLY A 73 -11.55 5.14 7.52
N VAL A 74 -12.80 4.65 7.49
CA VAL A 74 -13.14 3.29 7.95
C VAL A 74 -12.47 2.23 7.06
N LEU A 75 -12.55 2.38 5.73
CA LEU A 75 -11.88 1.48 4.79
C LEU A 75 -10.37 1.43 5.02
N LEU A 76 -9.72 2.58 5.24
CA LEU A 76 -8.29 2.64 5.49
C LEU A 76 -7.92 1.95 6.81
N LEU A 77 -8.66 2.23 7.88
CA LEU A 77 -8.42 1.63 9.20
C LEU A 77 -8.66 0.13 9.23
N LEU A 78 -9.56 -0.40 8.40
CA LEU A 78 -9.86 -1.84 8.33
C LEU A 78 -8.98 -2.56 7.31
N ALA A 79 -8.84 -2.01 6.10
CA ALA A 79 -8.13 -2.66 5.01
C ALA A 79 -6.64 -2.80 5.30
N VAL A 80 -6.00 -1.77 5.87
CA VAL A 80 -4.55 -1.82 6.17
C VAL A 80 -4.21 -2.99 7.10
N PRO A 81 -4.77 -3.11 8.33
CA PRO A 81 -4.46 -4.24 9.19
C PRO A 81 -4.95 -5.56 8.61
N ALA A 82 -6.11 -5.61 7.95
CA ALA A 82 -6.61 -6.84 7.33
C ALA A 82 -5.64 -7.37 6.27
N CYS A 83 -5.13 -6.51 5.39
CA CYS A 83 -4.14 -6.86 4.37
C CYS A 83 -2.87 -7.43 5.01
N TRP A 84 -2.31 -6.77 6.02
CA TRP A 84 -1.07 -7.22 6.66
C TRP A 84 -1.24 -8.53 7.45
N LEU A 85 -2.34 -8.68 8.17
CA LEU A 85 -2.66 -9.90 8.93
C LEU A 85 -2.90 -11.09 8.00
N LEU A 86 -3.75 -10.90 6.99
CA LEU A 86 -4.04 -11.96 6.02
C LEU A 86 -2.80 -12.34 5.22
N ALA A 87 -1.97 -11.37 4.81
CA ALA A 87 -0.70 -11.67 4.14
C ALA A 87 0.25 -12.48 5.04
N ALA A 88 0.31 -12.16 6.34
CA ALA A 88 1.12 -12.90 7.30
C ALA A 88 0.64 -14.35 7.47
N VAL A 89 -0.68 -14.55 7.55
CA VAL A 89 -1.30 -15.88 7.63
C VAL A 89 -1.09 -16.67 6.35
N VAL A 90 -1.28 -16.06 5.18
CA VAL A 90 -1.08 -16.73 3.88
C VAL A 90 0.37 -17.23 3.73
N ARG A 91 1.36 -16.49 4.26
CA ARG A 91 2.76 -16.93 4.21
C ARG A 91 3.15 -18.00 5.24
N THR A 92 2.28 -18.35 6.20
CA THR A 92 2.52 -19.55 7.02
C THR A 92 2.23 -20.83 6.24
N ILE A 93 1.50 -20.74 5.12
CA ILE A 93 1.20 -21.87 4.25
C ILE A 93 2.48 -22.26 3.48
N PRO A 94 3.01 -23.48 3.68
CA PRO A 94 4.35 -23.88 3.21
C PRO A 94 4.51 -23.86 1.68
N GLY A 95 3.42 -23.97 0.91
CA GLY A 95 3.42 -23.87 -0.55
C GLY A 95 3.61 -22.44 -1.08
N VAL A 96 3.12 -21.42 -0.36
CA VAL A 96 3.18 -20.01 -0.80
C VAL A 96 4.53 -19.39 -0.48
N LYS A 97 5.12 -19.75 0.68
CA LYS A 97 6.44 -19.29 1.10
C LYS A 97 7.58 -19.66 0.13
N LYS A 98 7.36 -20.69 -0.70
CA LYS A 98 8.36 -21.15 -1.69
C LYS A 98 8.36 -20.33 -2.98
N ILE A 99 7.30 -19.56 -3.23
CA ILE A 99 7.06 -18.81 -4.48
C ILE A 99 7.17 -17.29 -4.22
N MET A 100 7.01 -16.84 -2.97
CA MET A 100 6.99 -15.44 -2.54
C MET A 100 8.04 -15.10 -1.48
#